data_AF-A0A2J7V4R0-F1
#
_entry.id   AF-A0A2J7V4R0-F1
#
_cell.length_a   1.000
_cell.length_b   1.000
_cell.length_c   1.000
_cell.angle_alpha   90.00
_cell.angle_beta   90.00
_cell.angle_gamma   90.00
#
_symmetry.space_group_name_H-M   'P 1'
#
loop_
_entity.id
_entity.type
_entity.pdbx_description
1 polymer ?
#
loop_
_entity_poly.entity_id
_entity_poly.type
_entity_poly.pdbx_seq_one_letter_code
_entity_poly.pdbx_strand_id
1 'polypeptide(L)'
;MFAIDKRVAQMVWYPAPDVIPQLCYALDDVPAPLWNEQADLFELADAIEPYLTKHGARKWDFIWSMERHFSEPYGPLPKARQSFMAGIPDMFLEAHVAANDVEVKAKPYQFEPGSKLPEGYQEWLEKLFFAHGECMLPIFGRDAIGQKSQYYTIDEFKLAVAPDAESRLRVNNFTSEEYKHQYQFFRVYNEFDPQIPLRIYKREQEVFRAYQDVQPREDWVDRALFHMLADRFGVYQGFEWVQSSYGPLARVSLQVVKDERGHSNYGYLHVRDALERSKGSIRAELQQRVDDFFYPMFMASFGGSKSRNNQMWRQWGLKLHSNDTLRAAYHAEMQLVLDSLGMKAPDMNVALDRGMAQSARKSVASTAEKVSN
;
A
#
# COMPACT_ATOMS: atom_id res chain seq x y z
N MET A 1 5.58 -19.44 -21.02
CA MET A 1 5.97 -18.98 -22.36
C MET A 1 6.03 -17.46 -22.31
N PHE A 2 7.20 -16.96 -21.92
CA PHE A 2 7.51 -15.54 -21.83
C PHE A 2 7.85 -15.03 -23.23
N ALA A 3 6.93 -14.29 -23.85
CA ALA A 3 7.04 -13.87 -25.26
C ALA A 3 7.60 -12.45 -25.39
N ILE A 4 8.67 -12.12 -24.65
CA ILE A 4 9.30 -10.81 -24.73
C ILE A 4 10.69 -10.98 -25.33
N ASP A 5 10.88 -10.49 -26.55
CA ASP A 5 12.18 -10.47 -27.18
C ASP A 5 13.04 -9.31 -26.66
N LYS A 6 14.36 -9.45 -26.80
CA LYS A 6 15.36 -8.46 -26.34
C LYS A 6 15.06 -7.04 -26.82
N ARG A 7 14.56 -6.85 -28.04
CA ARG A 7 14.36 -5.52 -28.62
C ARG A 7 13.18 -4.82 -27.94
N VAL A 8 12.10 -5.55 -27.66
CA VAL A 8 10.98 -5.04 -26.87
C VAL A 8 11.45 -4.68 -25.45
N ALA A 9 12.29 -5.52 -24.85
CA ALA A 9 12.89 -5.25 -23.55
C ALA A 9 13.66 -3.92 -23.51
N GLN A 10 14.57 -3.74 -24.49
CA GLN A 10 15.37 -2.51 -24.62
C GLN A 10 14.51 -1.28 -24.91
N MET A 11 13.50 -1.40 -25.77
CA MET A 11 12.62 -0.29 -26.14
C MET A 11 11.86 0.31 -24.95
N VAL A 12 11.43 -0.52 -23.99
CA VAL A 12 10.67 -0.04 -22.84
C VAL A 12 11.59 0.37 -21.69
N TRP A 13 12.72 -0.30 -21.50
CA TRP A 13 13.65 0.01 -20.41
C TRP A 13 14.52 1.23 -20.66
N TYR A 14 15.06 1.43 -21.86
CA TYR A 14 15.97 2.55 -22.11
C TYR A 14 15.35 3.93 -21.88
N PRO A 15 14.05 4.15 -22.14
CA PRO A 15 13.38 5.41 -21.80
C PRO A 15 12.73 5.43 -20.40
N ALA A 16 12.72 4.33 -19.65
CA ALA A 16 12.04 4.28 -18.34
C ALA A 16 12.80 5.10 -17.29
N PRO A 17 12.13 6.02 -16.57
CA PRO A 17 12.79 6.95 -15.64
C PRO A 17 13.36 6.28 -14.39
N ASP A 18 12.91 5.06 -14.10
CA ASP A 18 13.25 4.24 -12.93
C ASP A 18 14.03 2.97 -13.30
N VAL A 19 14.51 2.86 -14.54
CA VAL A 19 15.37 1.75 -14.96
C VAL A 19 16.71 1.80 -14.24
N ILE A 20 17.19 0.63 -13.81
CA ILE A 20 18.53 0.48 -13.25
C ILE A 20 19.54 0.50 -14.41
N PRO A 21 20.46 1.49 -14.51
CA PRO A 21 21.36 1.61 -15.66
C PRO A 21 22.21 0.36 -15.93
N GLN A 22 22.60 -0.34 -14.86
CA GLN A 22 23.36 -1.58 -14.91
C GLN A 22 22.61 -2.70 -15.63
N LEU A 23 21.28 -2.72 -15.58
CA LEU A 23 20.46 -3.65 -16.36
C LEU A 23 20.55 -3.34 -17.85
N CYS A 24 20.52 -2.07 -18.25
CA CYS A 24 20.65 -1.68 -19.65
C CYS A 24 22.02 -2.08 -20.24
N TYR A 25 23.10 -1.85 -19.49
CA TYR A 25 24.44 -2.28 -19.93
C TYR A 25 24.56 -3.81 -20.03
N ALA A 26 23.94 -4.54 -19.10
CA ALA A 26 23.89 -5.99 -19.19
C ALA A 26 23.08 -6.46 -20.39
N LEU A 27 21.93 -5.82 -20.68
CA LEU A 27 21.11 -6.15 -21.84
C LEU A 27 21.89 -6.03 -23.15
N ASP A 28 22.69 -4.98 -23.32
CA ASP A 28 23.50 -4.79 -24.53
C ASP A 28 24.39 -6.00 -24.81
N ASP A 29 25.02 -6.55 -23.76
CA ASP A 29 25.94 -7.68 -23.85
C ASP A 29 25.25 -9.06 -23.99
N VAL A 30 23.98 -9.20 -23.60
CA VAL A 30 23.27 -10.49 -23.69
C VAL A 30 22.96 -10.85 -25.15
N PRO A 31 23.38 -12.02 -25.66
CA PRO A 31 23.02 -12.48 -26.99
C PRO A 31 21.50 -12.61 -27.20
N ALA A 32 20.99 -12.12 -28.33
CA ALA A 32 19.56 -12.23 -28.68
C ALA A 32 19.01 -13.68 -28.70
N PRO A 33 19.77 -14.72 -29.10
CA PRO A 33 19.30 -16.10 -29.03
C PRO A 33 18.91 -16.54 -27.61
N LEU A 34 19.63 -16.09 -26.57
CA LEU A 34 19.29 -16.41 -25.18
C LEU A 34 17.93 -15.88 -24.75
N TRP A 35 17.39 -14.84 -25.42
CA TRP A 35 16.04 -14.35 -25.17
C TRP A 35 14.97 -15.22 -25.81
N ASN A 36 15.28 -15.84 -26.95
CA ASN A 36 14.35 -16.60 -27.76
C ASN A 36 14.34 -18.11 -27.42
N GLU A 37 15.38 -18.58 -26.72
CA GLU A 37 15.54 -19.98 -26.30
C GLU A 37 14.82 -20.30 -24.99
N GLN A 38 14.46 -19.29 -24.19
CA GLN A 38 13.93 -19.48 -22.84
C GLN A 38 12.41 -19.39 -22.84
N ALA A 39 11.75 -20.33 -22.18
CA ALA A 39 10.29 -20.38 -22.13
C ALA A 39 9.73 -19.55 -20.96
N ASP A 40 10.60 -19.12 -20.05
CA ASP A 40 10.26 -18.51 -18.77
C ASP A 40 11.22 -17.36 -18.39
N LEU A 41 10.70 -16.37 -17.65
CA LEU A 41 11.48 -15.20 -17.23
C LEU A 41 12.59 -15.57 -16.24
N PHE A 42 12.36 -16.54 -15.35
CA PHE A 42 13.37 -16.98 -14.39
C PHE A 42 14.47 -17.77 -15.08
N GLU A 43 14.12 -18.63 -16.05
CA GLU A 43 15.08 -19.34 -16.91
C GLU A 43 15.94 -18.34 -17.70
N LEU A 44 15.33 -17.29 -18.26
CA LEU A 44 16.06 -16.20 -18.88
C LEU A 44 16.99 -15.50 -17.88
N ALA A 45 16.47 -15.15 -16.70
CA ALA A 45 17.24 -14.48 -15.66
C ALA A 45 18.45 -15.31 -15.20
N ASP A 46 18.30 -16.63 -15.08
CA ASP A 46 19.40 -17.58 -14.81
C ASP A 46 20.41 -17.62 -15.96
N ALA A 47 19.93 -17.73 -17.20
CA ALA A 47 20.78 -17.81 -18.38
C ALA A 47 21.64 -16.54 -18.58
N ILE A 48 21.12 -15.38 -18.15
CA ILE A 48 21.79 -14.09 -18.33
C ILE A 48 22.48 -13.56 -17.07
N GLU A 49 22.40 -14.26 -15.94
CA GLU A 49 23.00 -13.84 -14.66
C GLU A 49 24.49 -13.48 -14.75
N PRO A 50 25.33 -14.18 -15.54
CA PRO A 50 26.73 -13.78 -15.74
C PRO A 50 26.87 -12.39 -16.36
N TYR A 51 25.96 -12.01 -17.27
CA TYR A 51 25.95 -10.69 -17.92
C TYR A 51 25.45 -9.61 -16.98
N LEU A 52 24.43 -9.91 -16.16
CA LEU A 52 23.94 -9.00 -15.13
C LEU A 52 25.06 -8.69 -14.12
N THR A 53 25.72 -9.74 -13.62
CA THR A 53 26.77 -9.62 -12.60
C THR A 53 27.98 -8.83 -13.12
N LYS A 54 28.34 -9.01 -14.40
CA LYS A 54 29.42 -8.24 -15.06
C LYS A 54 29.24 -6.73 -14.96
N HIS A 55 28.00 -6.24 -14.97
CA HIS A 55 27.66 -4.82 -14.89
C HIS A 55 27.19 -4.37 -13.50
N GLY A 56 27.29 -5.24 -12.49
CA GLY A 56 26.87 -4.94 -11.12
C GLY A 56 25.36 -4.97 -10.91
N ALA A 57 24.59 -5.58 -11.80
CA ALA A 57 23.18 -5.85 -11.62
C ALA A 57 22.94 -7.25 -11.04
N ARG A 58 21.87 -7.41 -10.24
CA ARG A 58 21.49 -8.72 -9.70
C ARG A 58 20.39 -9.34 -10.56
N LYS A 59 20.35 -10.68 -10.60
CA LYS A 59 19.28 -11.46 -11.23
C LYS A 59 17.87 -10.96 -10.83
N TRP A 60 17.69 -10.65 -9.55
CA TRP A 60 16.40 -10.19 -9.02
C TRP A 60 16.03 -8.77 -9.44
N ASP A 61 17.02 -7.90 -9.66
CA ASP A 61 16.77 -6.56 -10.20
C ASP A 61 16.24 -6.65 -11.64
N PHE A 62 16.78 -7.59 -12.43
CA PHE A 62 16.32 -7.90 -13.79
C PHE A 62 14.88 -8.42 -13.79
N ILE A 63 14.59 -9.45 -12.99
CA ILE A 63 13.23 -10.04 -12.89
C ILE A 63 12.22 -8.97 -12.47
N TRP A 64 12.53 -8.20 -11.43
CA TRP A 64 11.65 -7.15 -10.93
C TRP A 64 11.38 -6.07 -12.00
N SER A 65 12.42 -5.63 -12.71
CA SER A 65 12.29 -4.65 -13.78
C SER A 65 11.44 -5.21 -14.94
N MET A 66 11.54 -6.51 -15.22
CA MET A 66 10.79 -7.15 -16.31
C MET A 66 9.31 -7.24 -15.95
N GLU A 67 9.03 -7.63 -14.72
CA GLU A 67 7.67 -7.69 -14.19
C GLU A 67 7.05 -6.31 -14.02
N ARG A 68 7.83 -5.27 -13.72
CA ARG A 68 7.33 -3.90 -13.58
C ARG A 68 6.94 -3.26 -14.90
N HIS A 69 7.75 -3.47 -15.93
CA HIS A 69 7.64 -2.74 -17.20
C HIS A 69 6.86 -3.48 -18.28
N PHE A 70 6.75 -4.81 -18.17
CA PHE A 70 6.09 -5.64 -19.18
C PHE A 70 4.91 -6.46 -18.66
N SER A 71 4.56 -6.36 -17.38
CA SER A 71 3.17 -6.64 -16.99
C SER A 71 2.30 -5.56 -17.61
N GLU A 72 1.48 -5.90 -18.62
CA GLU A 72 0.52 -4.93 -19.18
C GLU A 72 -0.30 -4.27 -18.06
N PRO A 73 -0.77 -3.02 -18.25
CA PRO A 73 -1.77 -2.43 -17.36
C PRO A 73 -3.14 -3.15 -17.37
N TYR A 74 -3.36 -4.16 -18.24
CA TYR A 74 -4.65 -4.84 -18.47
C TYR A 74 -4.59 -6.34 -18.94
N GLY A 75 -3.61 -7.16 -18.53
CA GLY A 75 -3.51 -8.60 -18.91
C GLY A 75 -3.86 -9.62 -17.80
N PRO A 76 -4.22 -10.90 -18.10
CA PRO A 76 -4.84 -11.80 -17.12
C PRO A 76 -3.86 -12.18 -16.00
N LEU A 77 -4.37 -12.13 -14.76
CA LEU A 77 -3.64 -12.50 -13.55
C LEU A 77 -2.90 -13.84 -13.73
N PRO A 78 -1.64 -13.93 -13.27
CA PRO A 78 -0.89 -15.17 -13.35
C PRO A 78 -1.63 -16.28 -12.60
N LYS A 79 -1.57 -17.52 -13.11
CA LYS A 79 -2.08 -18.67 -12.36
C LYS A 79 -1.28 -18.81 -11.06
N ALA A 80 -2.00 -18.81 -9.94
CA ALA A 80 -1.47 -18.92 -8.61
C ALA A 80 -0.57 -20.16 -8.46
N ARG A 81 0.75 -19.94 -8.40
CA ARG A 81 1.76 -20.76 -7.70
C ARG A 81 3.07 -19.95 -7.60
N GLN A 82 3.20 -19.22 -6.49
CA GLN A 82 4.41 -18.73 -5.77
C GLN A 82 5.52 -18.01 -6.58
N SER A 83 6.10 -16.88 -6.16
CA SER A 83 5.86 -15.93 -5.06
C SER A 83 6.82 -14.74 -5.27
N PHE A 84 6.29 -13.52 -5.42
CA PHE A 84 7.07 -12.27 -5.50
C PHE A 84 7.59 -11.89 -4.11
N MET A 85 8.89 -11.98 -3.79
CA MET A 85 9.36 -11.74 -2.41
C MET A 85 10.63 -10.90 -2.32
N ALA A 86 10.55 -9.65 -2.78
CA ALA A 86 11.39 -8.57 -2.29
C ALA A 86 10.49 -7.55 -1.58
N GLY A 87 10.57 -7.48 -0.25
CA GLY A 87 9.80 -6.50 0.54
C GLY A 87 8.44 -6.99 1.08
N ILE A 88 8.15 -8.29 1.02
CA ILE A 88 7.12 -8.88 1.88
C ILE A 88 7.68 -8.96 3.30
N PRO A 89 7.04 -8.37 4.32
CA PRO A 89 7.46 -8.58 5.71
C PRO A 89 7.52 -10.08 6.03
N ASP A 90 8.58 -10.56 6.66
CA ASP A 90 8.84 -11.99 6.89
C ASP A 90 7.64 -12.75 7.48
N MET A 91 6.82 -12.07 8.30
CA MET A 91 5.59 -12.63 8.85
C MET A 91 4.59 -13.16 7.81
N PHE A 92 4.59 -12.65 6.58
CA PHE A 92 3.72 -13.12 5.49
C PHE A 92 4.40 -14.19 4.62
N LEU A 93 5.68 -14.49 4.89
CA LEU A 93 6.47 -15.54 4.26
C LEU A 93 6.43 -16.85 5.04
N GLU A 94 6.26 -16.75 6.36
CA GLU A 94 6.12 -17.90 7.25
C GLU A 94 4.86 -18.70 6.89
N ALA A 95 4.99 -20.03 6.84
CA ALA A 95 3.85 -20.91 6.59
C ALA A 95 2.80 -20.69 7.69
N HIS A 96 1.65 -20.11 7.31
CA HIS A 96 0.51 -19.76 8.16
C HIS A 96 0.50 -20.46 9.51
N VAL A 97 1.17 -19.85 10.48
CA VAL A 97 0.85 -20.14 11.88
C VAL A 97 -0.32 -19.23 12.17
N ALA A 98 -1.50 -19.57 11.62
CA ALA A 98 -2.74 -19.02 12.11
C ALA A 98 -2.66 -19.17 13.63
N ALA A 99 -2.63 -18.06 14.36
CA ALA A 99 -2.64 -18.16 15.81
C ALA A 99 -3.84 -19.07 16.15
N ASN A 100 -3.58 -20.13 16.91
CA ASN A 100 -4.57 -21.16 17.24
C ASN A 100 -5.74 -20.61 18.09
N ASP A 101 -5.90 -19.28 18.18
CA ASP A 101 -6.90 -18.57 18.96
C ASP A 101 -8.24 -18.41 18.23
N VAL A 102 -8.30 -18.65 16.92
CA VAL A 102 -9.54 -18.61 16.14
C VAL A 102 -9.68 -19.81 15.19
N GLU A 103 -10.89 -20.38 15.15
CA GLU A 103 -11.26 -21.36 14.14
C GLU A 103 -11.63 -20.65 12.83
N VAL A 104 -10.84 -20.88 11.79
CA VAL A 104 -11.08 -20.29 10.46
C VAL A 104 -12.15 -21.10 9.72
N LYS A 105 -13.25 -20.45 9.38
CA LYS A 105 -14.46 -21.05 8.80
C LYS A 105 -14.48 -21.05 7.27
N ALA A 106 -13.64 -20.25 6.63
CA ALA A 106 -13.60 -20.12 5.19
C ALA A 106 -12.17 -20.17 4.65
N LYS A 107 -12.00 -20.84 3.52
CA LYS A 107 -10.73 -20.98 2.82
C LYS A 107 -10.43 -19.71 2.00
N PRO A 108 -9.15 -19.44 1.71
CA PRO A 108 -8.79 -18.40 0.75
C PRO A 108 -9.54 -18.55 -0.57
N TYR A 109 -9.97 -17.43 -1.16
CA TYR A 109 -10.69 -17.36 -2.44
C TYR A 109 -11.98 -18.21 -2.52
N GLN A 110 -12.60 -18.53 -1.38
CA GLN A 110 -13.78 -19.39 -1.36
C GLN A 110 -15.04 -18.74 -1.97
N PHE A 111 -15.19 -17.43 -1.85
CA PHE A 111 -16.40 -16.72 -2.23
C PHE A 111 -16.17 -15.70 -3.35
N GLU A 112 -17.07 -15.71 -4.32
CA GLU A 112 -17.15 -14.79 -5.46
C GLU A 112 -18.48 -14.01 -5.45
N PRO A 113 -18.61 -12.92 -6.23
CA PRO A 113 -19.88 -12.24 -6.46
C PRO A 113 -21.00 -13.24 -6.82
N GLY A 114 -22.14 -13.14 -6.14
CA GLY A 114 -23.28 -14.06 -6.32
C GLY A 114 -23.17 -15.42 -5.63
N SER A 115 -22.09 -15.70 -4.89
CA SER A 115 -21.96 -16.92 -4.09
C SER A 115 -23.04 -17.01 -3.01
N LYS A 116 -23.46 -18.24 -2.65
CA LYS A 116 -24.28 -18.47 -1.46
C LYS A 116 -23.40 -18.32 -0.20
N LEU A 117 -23.51 -17.18 0.46
CA LEU A 117 -22.70 -16.85 1.64
C LEU A 117 -23.27 -17.51 2.91
N PRO A 118 -22.42 -17.98 3.84
CA PRO A 118 -22.86 -18.41 5.16
C PRO A 118 -23.55 -17.28 5.94
N GLU A 119 -24.44 -17.65 6.86
CA GLU A 119 -25.10 -16.69 7.75
C GLU A 119 -24.07 -15.85 8.52
N GLY A 120 -24.25 -14.52 8.49
CA GLY A 120 -23.36 -13.55 9.12
C GLY A 120 -22.10 -13.19 8.33
N TYR A 121 -21.70 -13.94 7.29
CA TYR A 121 -20.50 -13.61 6.51
C TYR A 121 -20.62 -12.25 5.81
N GLN A 122 -21.76 -11.98 5.17
CA GLN A 122 -22.02 -10.72 4.48
C GLN A 122 -21.87 -9.51 5.41
N GLU A 123 -22.41 -9.57 6.63
CA GLU A 123 -22.31 -8.48 7.61
C GLU A 123 -20.85 -8.15 7.92
N TRP A 124 -20.01 -9.17 8.10
CA TRP A 124 -18.59 -8.98 8.44
C TRP A 124 -17.75 -8.54 7.24
N LEU A 125 -18.09 -8.99 6.03
CA LEU A 125 -17.47 -8.50 4.79
C LEU A 125 -17.82 -7.03 4.54
N GLU A 126 -19.09 -6.65 4.67
CA GLU A 126 -19.49 -5.24 4.57
C GLU A 126 -18.77 -4.39 5.62
N LYS A 127 -18.74 -4.85 6.88
CA LYS A 127 -17.97 -4.16 7.95
C LYS A 127 -16.49 -3.99 7.60
N LEU A 128 -15.88 -4.98 6.94
CA LEU A 128 -14.49 -4.88 6.47
C LEU A 128 -14.36 -3.80 5.40
N PHE A 129 -15.24 -3.80 4.39
CA PHE A 129 -15.25 -2.80 3.33
C PHE A 129 -15.43 -1.40 3.89
N PHE A 130 -16.30 -1.19 4.87
CA PHE A 130 -16.47 0.11 5.50
C PHE A 130 -15.31 0.53 6.42
N ALA A 131 -14.54 -0.42 6.95
CA ALA A 131 -13.42 -0.13 7.84
C ALA A 131 -12.15 0.27 7.09
N HIS A 132 -12.00 -0.20 5.84
CA HIS A 132 -10.83 0.05 4.99
C HIS A 132 -11.24 0.62 3.63
N GLY A 133 -12.42 1.25 3.59
CA GLY A 133 -13.08 1.62 2.36
C GLY A 133 -12.43 2.82 1.72
N GLU A 134 -11.89 2.59 0.53
CA GLU A 134 -11.37 3.60 -0.39
C GLU A 134 -12.16 3.46 -1.68
N CYS A 135 -12.86 4.52 -2.11
CA CYS A 135 -13.78 4.39 -3.22
C CYS A 135 -13.89 5.66 -4.04
N MET A 136 -13.72 5.53 -5.35
CA MET A 136 -14.12 6.57 -6.29
C MET A 136 -15.59 6.36 -6.64
N LEU A 137 -16.37 7.45 -6.64
CA LEU A 137 -17.68 7.42 -7.27
C LEU A 137 -17.53 7.47 -8.80
N PRO A 138 -18.19 6.57 -9.55
CA PRO A 138 -18.21 6.59 -11.01
C PRO A 138 -19.23 7.65 -11.50
N ILE A 139 -19.20 8.85 -10.93
CA ILE A 139 -20.04 9.95 -11.40
C ILE A 139 -19.31 10.56 -12.61
N PHE A 140 -19.99 10.61 -13.75
CA PHE A 140 -19.44 11.12 -15.01
C PHE A 140 -20.30 12.23 -15.59
N GLY A 141 -19.72 12.97 -16.54
CA GLY A 141 -20.46 13.99 -17.29
C GLY A 141 -20.89 15.16 -16.42
N ARG A 142 -22.14 15.62 -16.60
CA ARG A 142 -22.65 16.81 -15.90
C ARG A 142 -22.74 16.64 -14.39
N ASP A 143 -22.98 15.42 -13.93
CA ASP A 143 -23.10 15.12 -12.50
C ASP A 143 -21.75 15.17 -11.77
N ALA A 144 -20.64 15.05 -12.51
CA ALA A 144 -19.28 15.16 -11.99
C ALA A 144 -18.85 16.62 -11.80
N ILE A 145 -19.57 17.58 -12.39
CA ILE A 145 -19.20 18.99 -12.34
C ILE A 145 -19.28 19.47 -10.89
N GLY A 146 -18.15 20.00 -10.38
CA GLY A 146 -18.05 20.50 -9.00
C GLY A 146 -17.77 19.41 -7.96
N GLN A 147 -17.72 18.14 -8.34
CA GLN A 147 -17.25 17.08 -7.45
C GLN A 147 -15.72 17.13 -7.35
N LYS A 148 -15.21 17.14 -6.12
CA LYS A 148 -13.77 17.05 -5.84
C LYS A 148 -13.46 15.67 -5.31
N SER A 149 -12.46 15.00 -5.90
CA SER A 149 -11.88 13.79 -5.30
C SER A 149 -11.20 14.14 -3.97
N GLN A 150 -10.94 13.14 -3.13
CA GLN A 150 -10.15 13.35 -1.91
C GLN A 150 -8.72 13.84 -2.20
N TYR A 151 -8.21 13.57 -3.40
CA TYR A 151 -6.89 13.97 -3.84
C TYR A 151 -6.87 15.31 -4.58
N TYR A 152 -8.02 15.97 -4.76
CA TYR A 152 -8.09 17.28 -5.44
C TYR A 152 -7.15 18.31 -4.79
N THR A 153 -7.06 18.33 -3.46
CA THR A 153 -6.19 19.26 -2.73
C THR A 153 -4.71 18.91 -2.81
N ILE A 154 -4.36 17.67 -3.23
CA ILE A 154 -2.97 17.27 -3.40
C ILE A 154 -2.33 18.03 -4.56
N ASP A 155 -3.06 18.35 -5.62
CA ASP A 155 -2.53 19.18 -6.72
C ASP A 155 -2.16 20.59 -6.25
N GLU A 156 -3.05 21.23 -5.49
CA GLU A 156 -2.83 22.55 -4.89
C GLU A 156 -1.64 22.50 -3.92
N PHE A 157 -1.57 21.47 -3.06
CA PHE A 157 -0.45 21.24 -2.15
C PHE A 157 0.89 21.04 -2.88
N LYS A 158 0.94 20.13 -3.87
CA LYS A 158 2.14 19.82 -4.67
C LYS A 158 2.70 21.08 -5.32
N LEU A 159 1.83 21.93 -5.87
CA LEU A 159 2.26 23.18 -6.50
C LEU A 159 2.80 24.19 -5.49
N ALA A 160 2.20 24.24 -4.29
CA ALA A 160 2.55 25.19 -3.26
C ALA A 160 3.84 24.85 -2.49
N VAL A 161 4.06 23.57 -2.13
CA VAL A 161 5.08 23.21 -1.13
C VAL A 161 6.11 22.17 -1.57
N ALA A 162 5.96 21.53 -2.74
CA ALA A 162 6.97 20.57 -3.20
C ALA A 162 8.32 21.28 -3.46
N PRO A 163 9.45 20.74 -2.96
CA PRO A 163 10.71 21.45 -2.95
C PRO A 163 11.44 21.45 -4.31
N ASP A 164 11.07 20.55 -5.22
CA ASP A 164 11.66 20.42 -6.56
C ASP A 164 10.76 19.61 -7.52
N ALA A 165 11.20 19.48 -8.77
CA ALA A 165 10.46 18.78 -9.82
C ALA A 165 10.40 17.25 -9.63
N GLU A 166 11.43 16.63 -9.05
CA GLU A 166 11.47 15.18 -8.80
C GLU A 166 10.44 14.78 -7.73
N SER A 167 10.37 15.57 -6.67
CA SER A 167 9.38 15.48 -5.61
C SER A 167 7.95 15.61 -6.15
N ARG A 168 7.72 16.55 -7.08
CA ARG A 168 6.42 16.69 -7.77
C ARG A 168 6.08 15.46 -8.59
N LEU A 169 7.05 14.90 -9.32
CA LEU A 169 6.85 13.68 -10.12
C LEU A 169 6.46 12.49 -9.24
N ARG A 170 7.16 12.27 -8.12
CA ARG A 170 6.85 11.18 -7.17
C ARG A 170 5.43 11.30 -6.61
N VAL A 171 5.01 12.50 -6.17
CA VAL A 171 3.64 12.67 -5.66
C VAL A 171 2.60 12.57 -6.79
N ASN A 172 2.93 12.94 -8.03
CA ASN A 172 2.03 12.73 -9.15
C ASN A 172 1.81 11.24 -9.47
N ASN A 173 2.88 10.43 -9.41
CA ASN A 173 2.78 8.99 -9.58
C ASN A 173 1.90 8.38 -8.48
N PHE A 174 2.14 8.73 -7.22
CA PHE A 174 1.29 8.38 -6.09
C PHE A 174 -0.18 8.74 -6.36
N THR A 175 -0.49 10.01 -6.69
CA THR A 175 -1.87 10.42 -6.94
C THR A 175 -2.52 9.59 -8.06
N SER A 176 -1.77 9.27 -9.12
CA SER A 176 -2.28 8.43 -10.20
C SER A 176 -2.53 6.98 -9.76
N GLU A 177 -1.70 6.42 -8.88
CA GLU A 177 -1.82 5.06 -8.37
C GLU A 177 -3.01 4.94 -7.40
N GLU A 178 -3.16 5.91 -6.49
CA GLU A 178 -4.32 6.03 -5.61
C GLU A 178 -5.65 6.11 -6.36
N TYR A 179 -5.71 6.85 -7.46
CA TYR A 179 -6.89 6.88 -8.32
C TYR A 179 -7.22 5.50 -8.92
N LYS A 180 -6.20 4.67 -9.20
CA LYS A 180 -6.41 3.29 -9.66
C LYS A 180 -6.97 2.44 -8.54
N HIS A 181 -6.43 2.54 -7.32
CA HIS A 181 -6.91 1.77 -6.16
C HIS A 181 -8.38 2.04 -5.91
N GLN A 182 -8.77 3.31 -5.83
CA GLN A 182 -10.16 3.73 -5.67
C GLN A 182 -11.11 3.11 -6.72
N TYR A 183 -10.66 3.02 -7.98
CA TYR A 183 -11.45 2.38 -9.03
C TYR A 183 -11.48 0.85 -8.92
N GLN A 184 -10.36 0.23 -8.56
CA GLN A 184 -10.30 -1.22 -8.34
C GLN A 184 -11.20 -1.64 -7.17
N PHE A 185 -11.17 -0.91 -6.06
CA PHE A 185 -12.05 -1.14 -4.92
C PHE A 185 -13.52 -0.82 -5.24
N PHE A 186 -13.80 0.24 -6.01
CA PHE A 186 -15.14 0.48 -6.56
C PHE A 186 -15.67 -0.78 -7.25
N ARG A 187 -14.87 -1.44 -8.10
CA ARG A 187 -15.28 -2.67 -8.77
C ARG A 187 -15.56 -3.81 -7.80
N VAL A 188 -14.69 -4.04 -6.82
CA VAL A 188 -14.87 -5.06 -5.77
C VAL A 188 -16.20 -4.84 -5.04
N TYR A 189 -16.48 -3.61 -4.63
CA TYR A 189 -17.71 -3.28 -3.91
C TYR A 189 -18.94 -3.37 -4.79
N ASN A 190 -18.88 -2.85 -6.01
CA ASN A 190 -20.00 -2.81 -6.94
C ASN A 190 -20.41 -4.21 -7.43
N GLU A 191 -19.45 -5.10 -7.63
CA GLU A 191 -19.72 -6.51 -7.95
C GLU A 191 -20.35 -7.25 -6.76
N PHE A 192 -20.04 -6.86 -5.52
CA PHE A 192 -20.68 -7.42 -4.32
C PHE A 192 -22.12 -6.90 -4.12
N ASP A 193 -22.28 -5.57 -4.04
CA ASP A 193 -23.56 -4.87 -3.91
C ASP A 193 -23.41 -3.46 -4.51
N PRO A 194 -24.14 -3.13 -5.59
CA PRO A 194 -24.08 -1.82 -6.25
C PRO A 194 -24.41 -0.62 -5.35
N GLN A 195 -25.02 -0.82 -4.18
CA GLN A 195 -25.31 0.25 -3.22
C GLN A 195 -24.12 0.59 -2.30
N ILE A 196 -23.16 -0.32 -2.13
CA ILE A 196 -22.02 -0.15 -1.22
C ILE A 196 -21.07 0.97 -1.66
N PRO A 197 -20.66 1.09 -2.94
CA PRO A 197 -19.68 2.11 -3.33
C PRO A 197 -20.05 3.53 -2.91
N LEU A 198 -21.33 3.91 -3.09
CA LEU A 198 -21.82 5.23 -2.68
C LEU A 198 -21.82 5.43 -1.17
N ARG A 199 -22.15 4.38 -0.40
CA ARG A 199 -22.13 4.43 1.06
C ARG A 199 -20.70 4.55 1.59
N ILE A 200 -19.75 3.84 0.99
CA ILE A 200 -18.33 3.93 1.34
C ILE A 200 -17.80 5.32 1.03
N TYR A 201 -18.01 5.82 -0.19
CA TYR A 201 -17.57 7.15 -0.58
C TYR A 201 -18.06 8.25 0.37
N LYS A 202 -19.35 8.21 0.76
CA LYS A 202 -19.91 9.18 1.71
C LYS A 202 -19.23 9.10 3.08
N ARG A 203 -19.01 7.88 3.58
CA ARG A 203 -18.33 7.67 4.86
C ARG A 203 -16.87 8.10 4.80
N GLU A 204 -16.17 7.80 3.72
CA GLU A 204 -14.77 8.19 3.49
C GLU A 204 -14.62 9.71 3.56
N GLN A 205 -15.54 10.48 2.95
CA GLN A 205 -15.53 11.93 3.07
C GLN A 205 -15.67 12.44 4.51
N GLU A 206 -16.46 11.77 5.36
CA GLU A 206 -16.58 12.13 6.78
C GLU A 206 -15.28 11.84 7.53
N VAL A 207 -14.63 10.70 7.26
CA VAL A 207 -13.39 10.28 7.92
C VAL A 207 -12.20 11.14 7.46
N PHE A 208 -12.10 11.41 6.16
CA PHE A 208 -11.00 12.19 5.59
C PHE A 208 -11.07 13.67 5.98
N ARG A 209 -12.27 14.26 6.06
CA ARG A 209 -12.44 15.61 6.63
C ARG A 209 -11.96 15.66 8.08
N ALA A 210 -12.29 14.65 8.89
CA ALA A 210 -11.79 14.55 10.26
C ALA A 210 -10.27 14.35 10.36
N TYR A 211 -9.59 13.89 9.31
CA TYR A 211 -8.12 13.88 9.20
C TYR A 211 -7.58 15.27 8.84
N GLN A 212 -8.16 15.94 7.84
CA GLN A 212 -7.76 17.30 7.45
C GLN A 212 -7.97 18.30 8.60
N ASP A 213 -9.06 18.17 9.36
CA ASP A 213 -9.38 19.04 10.50
C ASP A 213 -8.35 18.95 11.64
N VAL A 214 -7.66 17.81 11.79
CA VAL A 214 -6.59 17.66 12.80
C VAL A 214 -5.20 18.03 12.31
N GLN A 215 -5.03 18.27 11.02
CA GLN A 215 -3.77 18.68 10.39
C GLN A 215 -3.94 20.03 9.67
N PRO A 216 -4.34 21.12 10.37
CA PRO A 216 -4.70 22.38 9.72
C PRO A 216 -3.52 23.14 9.08
N ARG A 217 -2.28 22.63 9.17
CA ARG A 217 -1.06 23.23 8.60
C ARG A 217 -0.05 22.17 8.17
N GLU A 218 -0.49 21.26 7.31
CA GLU A 218 0.40 20.28 6.69
C GLU A 218 1.47 20.98 5.83
N ASP A 219 2.75 20.70 6.09
CA ASP A 219 3.86 21.09 5.22
C ASP A 219 4.44 19.89 4.44
N TRP A 220 5.49 20.14 3.64
CA TRP A 220 6.09 19.10 2.82
C TRP A 220 6.60 17.90 3.63
N VAL A 221 7.19 18.15 4.80
CA VAL A 221 7.77 17.07 5.60
C VAL A 221 6.71 16.31 6.37
N ASP A 222 5.59 16.94 6.74
CA ASP A 222 4.41 16.24 7.25
C ASP A 222 3.88 15.24 6.22
N ARG A 223 3.72 15.66 4.95
CA ARG A 223 3.26 14.77 3.89
C ARG A 223 4.26 13.64 3.62
N ALA A 224 5.55 13.94 3.67
CA ALA A 224 6.62 12.93 3.52
C ALA A 224 6.57 11.88 4.64
N LEU A 225 6.41 12.31 5.89
CA LEU A 225 6.22 11.43 7.04
C LEU A 225 4.92 10.64 6.92
N PHE A 226 3.83 11.28 6.49
CA PHE A 226 2.57 10.59 6.23
C PHE A 226 2.78 9.45 5.24
N HIS A 227 3.30 9.70 4.03
CA HIS A 227 3.50 8.61 3.06
C HIS A 227 4.47 7.53 3.58
N MET A 228 5.55 7.91 4.27
CA MET A 228 6.53 6.95 4.77
C MET A 228 5.93 5.96 5.79
N LEU A 229 5.00 6.42 6.64
CA LEU A 229 4.38 5.62 7.71
C LEU A 229 2.99 5.08 7.33
N ALA A 230 2.12 5.91 6.76
CA ALA A 230 0.74 5.59 6.40
C ALA A 230 0.66 4.53 5.31
N ASP A 231 1.37 4.75 4.20
CA ASP A 231 1.31 3.86 3.05
C ASP A 231 1.97 2.53 3.41
N ARG A 232 2.98 2.56 4.29
CA ARG A 232 3.56 1.36 4.87
C ARG A 232 2.57 0.62 5.76
N PHE A 233 1.75 1.31 6.54
CA PHE A 233 0.60 0.69 7.21
C PHE A 233 -0.39 0.08 6.19
N GLY A 234 -0.64 0.77 5.07
CA GLY A 234 -1.42 0.28 3.93
C GLY A 234 -0.90 -1.05 3.38
N VAL A 235 0.43 -1.19 3.24
CA VAL A 235 1.09 -2.46 2.85
C VAL A 235 0.68 -3.61 3.77
N TYR A 236 0.75 -3.44 5.10
CA TYR A 236 0.37 -4.49 6.06
C TYR A 236 -1.13 -4.84 5.95
N GLN A 237 -1.99 -3.85 5.73
CA GLN A 237 -3.42 -4.07 5.58
C GLN A 237 -3.76 -4.78 4.26
N GLY A 238 -3.08 -4.41 3.17
CA GLY A 238 -3.20 -5.08 1.89
C GLY A 238 -2.76 -6.55 1.96
N PHE A 239 -1.66 -6.85 2.65
CA PHE A 239 -1.19 -8.22 2.83
C PHE A 239 -2.17 -9.09 3.62
N GLU A 240 -2.93 -8.53 4.55
CA GLU A 240 -3.99 -9.28 5.27
C GLU A 240 -5.09 -9.80 4.34
N TRP A 241 -5.26 -9.19 3.18
CA TRP A 241 -6.31 -9.52 2.23
C TRP A 241 -5.87 -10.40 1.09
N VAL A 242 -4.56 -10.57 0.84
CA VAL A 242 -4.05 -11.35 -0.30
C VAL A 242 -4.53 -12.81 -0.30
N GLN A 243 -4.97 -13.31 0.86
CA GLN A 243 -5.58 -14.64 1.00
C GLN A 243 -7.00 -14.58 1.58
N SER A 244 -7.67 -13.45 1.40
CA SER A 244 -9.06 -13.27 1.82
C SER A 244 -9.94 -14.38 1.24
N SER A 245 -10.88 -14.85 2.04
CA SER A 245 -11.93 -15.76 1.62
C SER A 245 -12.87 -15.13 0.58
N TYR A 246 -12.90 -13.80 0.47
CA TYR A 246 -13.55 -13.10 -0.64
C TYR A 246 -12.57 -12.88 -1.80
N GLY A 247 -12.73 -13.66 -2.86
CA GLY A 247 -11.81 -13.73 -4.01
C GLY A 247 -11.52 -12.39 -4.69
N PRO A 248 -12.51 -11.52 -4.97
CA PRO A 248 -12.26 -10.21 -5.59
C PRO A 248 -11.34 -9.33 -4.76
N LEU A 249 -11.54 -9.31 -3.44
CA LEU A 249 -10.68 -8.57 -2.53
C LEU A 249 -9.25 -9.13 -2.57
N ALA A 250 -9.09 -10.45 -2.47
CA ALA A 250 -7.77 -11.07 -2.51
C ALA A 250 -6.99 -10.81 -3.81
N ARG A 251 -7.68 -10.72 -4.95
CA ARG A 251 -7.05 -10.44 -6.25
C ARG A 251 -6.57 -8.99 -6.38
N VAL A 252 -7.35 -8.01 -5.90
CA VAL A 252 -6.93 -6.59 -5.97
C VAL A 252 -5.76 -6.31 -5.01
N SER A 253 -5.73 -6.97 -3.86
CA SER A 253 -4.76 -6.66 -2.79
C SER A 253 -3.31 -6.87 -3.19
N LEU A 254 -2.99 -7.82 -4.08
CA LEU A 254 -1.61 -8.00 -4.54
C LEU A 254 -1.07 -6.76 -5.28
N GLN A 255 -1.90 -6.12 -6.09
CA GLN A 255 -1.51 -4.90 -6.80
C GLN A 255 -1.44 -3.72 -5.84
N VAL A 256 -2.41 -3.58 -4.94
CA VAL A 256 -2.44 -2.53 -3.91
C VAL A 256 -1.18 -2.60 -3.05
N VAL A 257 -0.81 -3.77 -2.56
CA VAL A 257 0.42 -3.98 -1.78
C VAL A 257 1.67 -3.51 -2.52
N LYS A 258 1.77 -3.82 -3.82
CA LYS A 258 2.91 -3.43 -4.66
C LYS A 258 3.00 -1.90 -4.78
N ASP A 259 1.88 -1.25 -5.03
CA ASP A 259 1.81 0.20 -5.22
C ASP A 259 2.07 0.94 -3.90
N GLU A 260 1.43 0.50 -2.80
CA GLU A 260 1.59 1.06 -1.45
C GLU A 260 3.04 0.94 -0.94
N ARG A 261 3.75 -0.12 -1.33
CA ARG A 261 5.19 -0.24 -1.05
C ARG A 261 5.97 0.86 -1.77
N GLY A 262 5.63 1.13 -3.03
CA GLY A 262 6.19 2.23 -3.81
C GLY A 262 5.91 3.59 -3.17
N HIS A 263 4.66 3.83 -2.77
CA HIS A 263 4.24 5.05 -2.08
C HIS A 263 5.05 5.29 -0.79
N SER A 264 5.16 4.25 0.04
CA SER A 264 5.94 4.30 1.28
C SER A 264 7.43 4.61 1.05
N ASN A 265 7.97 4.16 -0.09
CA ASN A 265 9.34 4.45 -0.49
C ASN A 265 9.50 5.88 -1.01
N TYR A 266 8.52 6.42 -1.74
CA TYR A 266 8.52 7.85 -2.09
C TYR A 266 8.53 8.72 -0.84
N GLY A 267 7.72 8.38 0.17
CA GLY A 267 7.75 9.05 1.48
C GLY A 267 9.13 9.00 2.14
N TYR A 268 9.74 7.81 2.21
CA TYR A 268 11.11 7.63 2.71
C TYR A 268 12.12 8.52 1.99
N LEU A 269 12.11 8.51 0.65
CA LEU A 269 13.03 9.31 -0.14
C LEU A 269 12.83 10.81 0.11
N HIS A 270 11.58 11.29 0.23
CA HIS A 270 11.33 12.69 0.59
C HIS A 270 11.87 13.07 1.97
N VAL A 271 11.73 12.20 2.98
CA VAL A 271 12.30 12.44 4.31
C VAL A 271 13.82 12.46 4.26
N ARG A 272 14.44 11.51 3.56
CA ARG A 272 15.89 11.47 3.35
C ARG A 272 16.39 12.73 2.64
N ASP A 273 15.75 13.12 1.54
CA ASP A 273 16.15 14.29 0.75
C ASP A 273 16.04 15.58 1.59
N ALA A 274 15.01 15.69 2.44
CA ALA A 274 14.86 16.82 3.38
C ALA A 274 15.98 16.84 4.44
N LEU A 275 16.35 15.68 5.00
CA LEU A 275 17.47 15.56 5.94
C LEU A 275 18.81 15.92 5.27
N GLU A 276 19.05 15.46 4.04
CA GLU A 276 20.28 15.75 3.31
C GLU A 276 20.41 17.24 2.97
N ARG A 277 19.35 17.86 2.46
CA ARG A 277 19.34 19.29 2.09
C ARG A 277 19.52 20.21 3.29
N SER A 278 18.93 19.84 4.42
CA SER A 278 19.08 20.56 5.68
C SER A 278 20.39 20.25 6.41
N LYS A 279 21.22 19.34 5.87
CA LYS A 279 22.42 18.80 6.56
C LYS A 279 22.06 18.26 7.96
N GLY A 280 20.87 17.71 8.10
CA GLY A 280 20.33 17.12 9.32
C GLY A 280 19.77 18.11 10.34
N SER A 281 19.71 19.42 10.05
CA SER A 281 19.23 20.42 11.03
C SER A 281 17.77 20.21 11.43
N ILE A 282 16.93 19.65 10.55
CA ILE A 282 15.52 19.36 10.82
C ILE A 282 15.29 18.03 11.53
N ARG A 283 16.33 17.23 11.81
CA ARG A 283 16.16 15.86 12.33
C ARG A 283 15.39 15.82 13.65
N ALA A 284 15.70 16.74 14.57
CA ALA A 284 15.02 16.81 15.86
C ALA A 284 13.52 17.15 15.70
N GLU A 285 13.19 18.03 14.76
CA GLU A 285 11.81 18.38 14.42
C GLU A 285 11.05 17.21 13.80
N LEU A 286 11.67 16.50 12.85
CA LEU A 286 11.08 15.29 12.27
C LEU A 286 10.85 14.20 13.32
N GLN A 287 11.82 14.00 14.23
CA GLN A 287 11.68 13.04 15.33
C GLN A 287 10.49 13.40 16.22
N GLN A 288 10.37 14.68 16.59
CA GLN A 288 9.24 15.15 17.40
C GLN A 288 7.90 14.88 16.71
N ARG A 289 7.77 15.16 15.41
CA ARG A 289 6.53 14.89 14.64
C ARG A 289 6.20 13.39 14.60
N VAL A 290 7.22 12.54 14.45
CA VAL A 290 7.07 11.07 14.52
C VAL A 290 6.59 10.63 15.91
N ASP A 291 7.21 11.12 16.98
CA ASP A 291 6.90 10.76 18.37
C ASP A 291 5.50 11.22 18.80
N ASP A 292 5.10 12.43 18.40
CA ASP A 292 3.90 13.09 18.91
C ASP A 292 2.64 12.73 18.13
N PHE A 293 2.75 12.54 16.82
CA PHE A 293 1.58 12.42 15.95
C PHE A 293 1.62 11.19 15.05
N PHE A 294 2.55 11.12 14.10
CA PHE A 294 2.47 10.14 13.01
C PHE A 294 2.55 8.71 13.53
N TYR A 295 3.58 8.40 14.33
CA TYR A 295 3.76 7.04 14.81
C TYR A 295 2.62 6.60 15.75
N PRO A 296 2.22 7.36 16.78
CA PRO A 296 1.05 7.02 17.59
C PRO A 296 -0.22 6.78 16.77
N MET A 297 -0.49 7.65 15.79
CA MET A 297 -1.68 7.57 14.96
C MET A 297 -1.76 6.23 14.20
N PHE A 298 -0.68 5.82 13.52
CA PHE A 298 -0.67 4.56 12.77
C PHE A 298 -0.64 3.32 13.68
N MET A 299 0.01 3.39 14.84
CA MET A 299 -0.07 2.32 15.84
C MET A 299 -1.51 2.09 16.31
N ALA A 300 -2.28 3.16 16.50
CA ALA A 300 -3.70 3.07 16.84
C ALA A 300 -4.58 2.63 15.66
N SER A 301 -4.22 2.94 14.41
CA SER A 301 -4.95 2.51 13.21
C SER A 301 -5.02 0.99 13.03
N PHE A 302 -4.06 0.22 13.55
CA PHE A 302 -4.19 -1.24 13.64
C PHE A 302 -5.32 -1.69 14.58
N GLY A 303 -5.73 -0.86 15.54
CA GLY A 303 -6.83 -1.10 16.48
C GLY A 303 -6.47 -1.99 17.69
N GLY A 304 -7.15 -1.84 18.83
CA GLY A 304 -6.77 -2.53 20.08
C GLY A 304 -6.66 -4.07 20.00
N SER A 305 -5.89 -4.66 20.92
CA SER A 305 -5.56 -6.11 20.99
C SER A 305 -6.78 -7.04 21.01
N LYS A 306 -7.87 -6.65 21.71
CA LYS A 306 -9.08 -7.46 21.89
C LYS A 306 -10.21 -7.04 20.94
N SER A 307 -9.88 -6.67 19.71
CA SER A 307 -10.86 -6.22 18.72
C SER A 307 -11.77 -7.36 18.27
N ARG A 308 -13.07 -7.25 18.59
CA ARG A 308 -14.11 -8.15 18.07
C ARG A 308 -14.13 -8.18 16.53
N ASN A 309 -13.88 -7.04 15.89
CA ASN A 309 -13.87 -6.95 14.43
C ASN A 309 -12.72 -7.78 13.84
N ASN A 310 -11.49 -7.62 14.35
CA ASN A 310 -10.35 -8.42 13.87
C ASN A 310 -10.60 -9.91 14.09
N GLN A 311 -11.08 -10.31 15.27
CA GLN A 311 -11.40 -11.72 15.56
C GLN A 311 -12.40 -12.29 14.55
N MET A 312 -13.48 -11.56 14.27
CA MET A 312 -14.51 -12.02 13.33
C MET A 312 -14.03 -12.04 11.88
N TRP A 313 -13.23 -11.06 11.46
CA TRP A 313 -12.62 -11.09 10.12
C TRP A 313 -11.67 -12.28 9.96
N ARG A 314 -10.86 -12.60 10.97
CA ARG A 314 -9.99 -13.79 10.94
C ARG A 314 -10.77 -15.10 10.94
N GLN A 315 -11.82 -15.21 11.76
CA GLN A 315 -12.72 -16.38 11.75
C GLN A 315 -13.34 -16.62 10.37
N TRP A 316 -13.68 -15.54 9.65
CA TRP A 316 -14.20 -15.67 8.29
C TRP A 316 -13.12 -15.75 7.21
N GLY A 317 -11.84 -15.84 7.57
CA GLY A 317 -10.73 -15.89 6.61
C GLY A 317 -10.58 -14.61 5.77
N LEU A 318 -11.12 -13.48 6.24
CA LEU A 318 -11.04 -12.19 5.57
C LEU A 318 -9.74 -11.43 5.86
N LYS A 319 -9.16 -11.71 7.03
CA LYS A 319 -7.84 -11.27 7.51
C LYS A 319 -7.10 -12.49 8.08
N LEU A 320 -5.78 -12.38 8.21
CA LEU A 320 -4.93 -13.50 8.62
C LEU A 320 -4.48 -13.34 10.08
N HIS A 321 -3.99 -12.17 10.44
CA HIS A 321 -3.26 -11.92 11.67
C HIS A 321 -4.01 -11.03 12.66
N SER A 322 -3.64 -11.19 13.92
CA SER A 322 -4.11 -10.30 14.98
C SER A 322 -3.55 -8.89 14.81
N ASN A 323 -4.25 -7.89 15.36
CA ASN A 323 -3.76 -6.52 15.37
C ASN A 323 -2.41 -6.37 16.10
N ASP A 324 -2.15 -7.18 17.14
CA ASP A 324 -0.88 -7.16 17.88
C ASP A 324 0.27 -7.69 17.02
N THR A 325 0.04 -8.77 16.28
CA THR A 325 1.03 -9.34 15.36
C THR A 325 1.42 -8.33 14.29
N LEU A 326 0.42 -7.67 13.67
CA LEU A 326 0.66 -6.65 12.64
C LEU A 326 1.42 -5.45 13.20
N ARG A 327 1.06 -4.97 14.39
CA ARG A 327 1.79 -3.89 15.08
C ARG A 327 3.25 -4.24 15.34
N ALA A 328 3.50 -5.44 15.87
CA ALA A 328 4.86 -5.87 16.21
C ALA A 328 5.74 -5.94 14.97
N ALA A 329 5.22 -6.49 13.87
CA ALA A 329 5.95 -6.57 12.62
C ALA A 329 6.16 -5.19 11.97
N TYR A 330 5.14 -4.33 11.96
CA TYR A 330 5.27 -2.95 11.50
C TYR A 330 6.30 -2.18 12.34
N HIS A 331 6.29 -2.35 13.66
CA HIS A 331 7.25 -1.72 14.56
C HIS A 331 8.68 -2.16 14.25
N ALA A 332 8.91 -3.47 14.07
CA ALA A 332 10.22 -4.03 13.72
C ALA A 332 10.74 -3.47 12.37
N GLU A 333 9.89 -3.37 11.36
CA GLU A 333 10.28 -2.76 10.09
C GLU A 333 10.60 -1.26 10.28
N MET A 334 9.74 -0.53 10.98
CA MET A 334 9.90 0.91 11.17
C MET A 334 11.14 1.27 11.99
N GLN A 335 11.60 0.40 12.88
CA GLN A 335 12.90 0.56 13.56
C GLN A 335 14.03 0.66 12.54
N LEU A 336 14.10 -0.29 11.60
CA LEU A 336 15.11 -0.30 10.55
C LEU A 336 15.03 0.94 9.64
N VAL A 337 13.80 1.32 9.25
CA VAL A 337 13.56 2.48 8.39
C VAL A 337 14.02 3.78 9.07
N LEU A 338 13.61 4.00 10.32
CA LEU A 338 13.96 5.22 11.06
C LEU A 338 15.44 5.26 11.41
N ASP A 339 16.05 4.13 11.81
CA ASP A 339 17.48 4.03 12.10
C ASP A 339 18.32 4.41 10.87
N SER A 340 17.89 4.01 9.66
CA SER A 340 18.57 4.39 8.42
C SER A 340 18.58 5.90 8.13
N LEU A 341 17.64 6.65 8.72
CA LEU A 341 17.55 8.11 8.64
C LEU A 341 18.25 8.81 9.84
N GLY A 342 18.85 8.02 10.74
CA GLY A 342 19.41 8.50 12.00
C GLY A 342 18.32 8.95 13.00
N MET A 343 17.09 8.50 12.81
CA MET A 343 15.94 8.70 13.69
C MET A 343 15.71 7.44 14.52
N LYS A 344 14.73 7.46 15.43
CA LYS A 344 14.38 6.30 16.27
C LYS A 344 12.89 6.03 16.26
N ALA A 345 12.51 4.76 16.21
CA ALA A 345 11.12 4.38 16.47
C ALA A 345 10.76 4.66 17.95
N PRO A 346 9.60 5.28 18.23
CA PRO A 346 9.10 5.42 19.60
C PRO A 346 8.85 4.05 20.25
N ASP A 347 8.80 4.00 21.58
CA ASP A 347 8.34 2.80 22.28
C ASP A 347 6.92 2.43 21.81
N MET A 348 6.76 1.16 21.43
CA MET A 348 5.54 0.66 20.80
C MET A 348 4.30 0.82 21.71
N ASN A 349 4.44 0.58 23.01
CA ASN A 349 3.32 0.64 23.95
C ASN A 349 2.95 2.10 24.25
N VAL A 350 3.96 2.97 24.47
CA VAL A 350 3.76 4.40 24.69
C VAL A 350 3.07 5.04 23.48
N ALA A 351 3.51 4.70 22.26
CA ALA A 351 2.89 5.21 21.03
C ALA A 351 1.45 4.72 20.87
N LEU A 352 1.18 3.44 21.13
CA LEU A 352 -0.17 2.89 21.06
C LEU A 352 -1.12 3.59 22.05
N ASP A 353 -0.72 3.71 23.32
CA ASP A 353 -1.53 4.36 24.35
C ASP A 353 -1.86 5.82 23.97
N ARG A 354 -0.86 6.54 23.46
CA ARG A 354 -1.03 7.92 22.96
C ARG A 354 -2.01 7.98 21.79
N GLY A 355 -1.85 7.13 20.78
CA GLY A 355 -2.72 7.12 19.60
C GLY A 355 -4.16 6.72 19.92
N MET A 356 -4.35 5.76 20.83
CA MET A 356 -5.68 5.36 21.32
C MET A 356 -6.36 6.51 22.08
N ALA A 357 -5.61 7.24 22.92
CA ALA A 357 -6.12 8.42 23.62
C ALA A 357 -6.51 9.55 22.66
N GLN A 358 -5.71 9.80 21.61
CA GLN A 358 -6.03 10.76 20.55
C GLN A 358 -7.33 10.38 19.83
N SER A 359 -7.50 9.10 19.51
CA SER A 359 -8.70 8.57 18.83
C SER A 359 -9.96 8.69 19.70
N ALA A 360 -9.86 8.41 21.00
CA ALA A 360 -10.99 8.51 21.95
C ALA A 360 -11.48 9.95 22.16
N ARG A 361 -10.57 10.93 22.19
CA ARG A 361 -10.96 12.36 22.28
C ARG A 361 -11.79 12.81 21.08
N LYS A 362 -11.51 12.26 19.89
CA LYS A 362 -12.28 12.55 18.67
C LYS A 362 -13.71 12.01 18.72
N SER A 363 -13.91 10.78 19.20
CA SER A 363 -15.27 10.21 19.30
C SER A 363 -16.16 11.02 20.25
N VAL A 364 -15.59 11.61 21.30
CA VAL A 364 -16.34 12.46 22.24
C VAL A 364 -16.69 13.80 21.60
N ALA A 365 -15.74 14.45 20.90
CA ALA A 365 -15.98 15.72 20.22
C ALA A 365 -17.04 15.60 19.09
N SER A 366 -16.97 14.55 18.26
CA SER A 366 -17.95 14.31 17.19
C SER A 366 -19.35 13.98 17.71
N THR A 367 -19.45 13.44 18.92
CA THR A 367 -20.75 13.13 19.55
C THR A 367 -21.36 14.37 20.19
N ALA A 368 -20.54 15.25 20.76
CA ALA A 368 -21.00 16.51 21.34
C ALA A 368 -21.59 17.45 20.27
N GLU A 369 -20.97 17.57 19.09
CA GLU A 369 -21.48 18.39 17.99
C GLU A 369 -22.78 17.86 17.37
N LYS A 370 -22.99 16.53 17.38
CA LYS A 370 -24.23 15.91 16.89
C LYS A 370 -25.41 16.04 17.85
N VAL A 371 -25.18 16.36 19.13
CA VAL A 371 -26.24 16.55 20.13
C VAL A 371 -26.65 18.03 20.24
N SER A 372 -25.83 18.95 19.71
CA SER A 372 -26.06 20.40 19.74
C SER A 372 -26.67 20.98 18.45
N ASN A 373 -27.03 20.16 17.45
CA ASN A 373 -27.66 20.57 16.19
C ASN A 373 -29.05 19.98 16.01
#